data_AF-A0A973XGB7-F1
#
_entry.id   AF-A0A973XGB7-F1
#
_cell.length_a   1.000
_cell.length_b   1.000
_cell.length_c   1.000
_cell.angle_alpha   90.00
_cell.angle_beta   90.00
_cell.angle_gamma   90.00
#
_symmetry.space_group_name_H-M   'P 1'
#
loop_
_entity.id
_entity.type
_entity.pdbx_description
1 polymer ?
#
loop_
_entity_poly.entity_id
_entity_poly.type
_entity_poly.pdbx_seq_one_letter_code
_entity_poly.pdbx_strand_id
1 'polypeptide(L)'
;MITVPRIRRIDIAILLGLIGIALWAQPVRSESFSEKLTRQLNSNAQRETLKALERGLVVDEAAIKTTLPEGADRRVVLRTRAAVYEKVADFERAEADFTTALSLAPSDPALYLDRGYFYLRRQRYGDAMTDFMAGARMEPRKTAYPYAIGRVYAAMGEHERAIGSYTDAVRIDPQDARALLARAEAKINLERFDEAKVDYNRALRSALRGPTDRFYAYLGRGYAAMVLQDYDAAVADFDSALEIDDKAFNAIVWRAYANERRGRTDLAIVDYERAVAYDPADQAIRTNLQRLRSK
;
A
#
# COMPACT_ATOMS: atom_id res chain seq x y z
N MET A 1 29.11 -10.38 -17.75
CA MET A 1 28.15 -10.82 -16.71
C MET A 1 26.92 -9.94 -16.82
N ILE A 2 25.75 -10.53 -17.09
CA ILE A 2 24.48 -9.80 -17.23
C ILE A 2 23.98 -9.50 -15.82
N THR A 3 24.25 -8.30 -15.32
CA THR A 3 23.56 -7.79 -14.13
C THR A 3 22.15 -7.43 -14.55
N VAL A 4 21.16 -8.25 -14.15
CA VAL A 4 19.83 -7.71 -13.82
C VAL A 4 20.10 -6.44 -13.01
N PRO A 5 19.53 -5.26 -13.33
CA PRO A 5 19.76 -4.07 -12.52
C PRO A 5 19.38 -4.42 -11.09
N ARG A 6 20.41 -4.71 -10.29
CA ARG A 6 20.32 -4.97 -8.87
C ARG A 6 20.27 -3.58 -8.29
N ILE A 7 19.09 -2.96 -8.41
CA ILE A 7 18.74 -1.84 -7.57
C ILE A 7 19.02 -2.34 -6.14
N ARG A 8 19.79 -1.57 -5.37
CA ARG A 8 20.39 -2.00 -4.10
C ARG A 8 19.31 -2.73 -3.30
N ARG A 9 19.66 -3.73 -2.48
CA ARG A 9 18.71 -4.36 -1.53
C ARG A 9 17.91 -3.33 -0.68
N ILE A 10 18.36 -2.07 -0.68
CA ILE A 10 17.70 -0.88 -0.14
C ILE A 10 16.41 -0.52 -0.90
N ASP A 11 16.24 -0.78 -2.19
CA ASP A 11 15.09 -0.28 -2.97
C ASP A 11 13.89 -1.25 -3.02
N ILE A 12 14.10 -2.53 -2.74
CA ILE A 12 12.98 -3.40 -2.30
C ILE A 12 12.60 -3.06 -0.86
N ALA A 13 13.55 -2.59 -0.04
CA ALA A 13 13.24 -2.01 1.26
C ALA A 13 12.53 -0.63 1.16
N ILE A 14 12.64 0.09 0.04
CA ILE A 14 11.84 1.29 -0.26
C ILE A 14 10.43 0.94 -0.77
N LEU A 15 10.23 -0.25 -1.34
CA LEU A 15 8.89 -0.86 -1.41
C LEU A 15 8.32 -1.17 -0.01
N LEU A 16 9.19 -1.35 0.99
CA LEU A 16 8.84 -1.78 2.35
C LEU A 16 8.96 -0.69 3.44
N GLY A 17 9.21 0.57 3.09
CA GLY A 17 9.54 1.62 4.07
C GLY A 17 8.65 2.87 4.07
N LEU A 18 7.73 3.03 3.11
CA LEU A 18 7.02 4.30 2.89
C LEU A 18 5.48 4.17 2.92
N ILE A 19 4.94 3.43 3.90
CA ILE A 19 3.58 3.69 4.43
C ILE A 19 3.60 4.68 5.61
N GLY A 20 4.76 5.18 6.03
CA GLY A 20 4.77 6.34 6.91
C GLY A 20 6.15 6.79 7.35
N ILE A 21 6.68 7.81 6.68
CA ILE A 21 7.32 8.99 7.26
C ILE A 21 6.98 10.14 6.31
N ALA A 22 6.47 11.23 6.86
CA ALA A 22 6.17 12.47 6.14
C ALA A 22 7.45 13.27 5.88
N LEU A 23 7.58 13.88 4.69
CA LEU A 23 7.84 15.32 4.46
C LEU A 23 8.18 15.60 2.98
N TRP A 24 7.37 16.49 2.37
CA TRP A 24 7.47 17.17 1.07
C TRP A 24 7.50 16.35 -0.24
N ALA A 25 6.31 16.12 -0.81
CA ALA A 25 5.91 16.57 -2.16
C ALA A 25 4.51 16.01 -2.49
N GLN A 26 3.65 16.87 -3.02
CA GLN A 26 2.20 16.64 -3.22
C GLN A 26 1.88 15.38 -4.06
N PRO A 27 0.88 14.55 -3.69
CA PRO A 27 0.32 13.56 -4.59
C PRO A 27 -1.12 13.89 -4.97
N VAL A 28 -1.36 14.00 -6.29
CA VAL A 28 -2.69 13.77 -6.86
C VAL A 28 -2.92 12.25 -6.83
N ARG A 29 -3.79 11.77 -5.93
CA ARG A 29 -4.18 10.35 -5.76
C ARG A 29 -5.68 10.18 -5.97
N SER A 30 -6.07 9.16 -6.71
CA SER A 30 -7.44 8.67 -6.87
C SER A 30 -7.76 7.58 -5.84
N GLU A 31 -8.92 7.68 -5.21
CA GLU A 31 -9.27 7.00 -3.95
C GLU A 31 -10.09 5.70 -4.09
N SER A 32 -9.80 4.74 -3.21
CA SER A 32 -10.59 3.52 -2.98
C SER A 32 -11.94 3.77 -2.30
N PHE A 33 -12.92 2.85 -2.26
CA PHE A 33 -14.20 3.06 -1.55
C PHE A 33 -14.03 3.29 -0.04
N SER A 34 -13.07 2.63 0.63
CA SER A 34 -12.74 2.96 2.01
C SER A 34 -12.00 4.28 2.11
N GLU A 35 -11.16 4.68 1.15
CA GLU A 35 -10.62 6.03 1.10
C GLU A 35 -11.67 7.06 0.70
N LYS A 36 -12.73 6.73 -0.04
CA LYS A 36 -13.88 7.58 -0.38
C LYS A 36 -14.82 7.69 0.79
N LEU A 37 -15.01 6.64 1.58
CA LEU A 37 -15.77 6.66 2.84
C LEU A 37 -14.95 7.40 3.90
N THR A 38 -13.64 7.16 3.98
CA THR A 38 -12.68 7.91 4.79
C THR A 38 -12.57 9.36 4.30
N ARG A 39 -12.64 9.69 3.00
CA ARG A 39 -12.66 11.08 2.48
C ARG A 39 -14.04 11.73 2.64
N GLN A 40 -15.14 11.01 2.47
CA GLN A 40 -16.49 11.50 2.80
C GLN A 40 -16.63 11.76 4.30
N LEU A 41 -15.93 10.99 5.14
CA LEU A 41 -15.79 11.23 6.58
C LEU A 41 -14.69 12.28 6.90
N ASN A 42 -13.74 12.58 5.99
CA ASN A 42 -12.58 13.46 6.21
C ASN A 42 -12.53 14.78 5.42
N SER A 43 -13.38 15.08 4.43
CA SER A 43 -13.02 16.12 3.44
C SER A 43 -13.22 17.55 3.90
N ASN A 44 -14.07 17.80 4.90
CA ASN A 44 -14.22 19.12 5.51
C ASN A 44 -13.86 19.08 7.00
N ALA A 45 -14.34 18.05 7.68
CA ALA A 45 -14.12 17.85 9.11
C ALA A 45 -12.65 17.88 9.50
N GLN A 46 -11.87 16.93 9.00
CA GLN A 46 -10.44 16.84 9.31
C GLN A 46 -9.61 17.97 8.71
N ARG A 47 -10.00 18.55 7.57
CA ARG A 47 -9.28 19.72 7.03
C ARG A 47 -9.47 20.95 7.91
N GLU A 48 -10.68 21.19 8.38
CA GLU A 48 -10.96 22.28 9.32
C GLU A 48 -10.35 22.00 10.70
N THR A 49 -10.33 20.74 11.16
CA THR A 49 -9.60 20.38 12.38
C THR A 49 -8.09 20.55 12.21
N LEU A 50 -7.50 20.16 11.08
CA LEU A 50 -6.06 20.32 10.82
C LEU A 50 -5.68 21.80 10.74
N LYS A 51 -6.51 22.62 10.08
CA LYS A 51 -6.38 24.09 10.10
C LYS A 51 -6.57 24.69 11.49
N ALA A 52 -7.49 24.16 12.30
CA ALA A 52 -7.67 24.57 13.69
C ALA A 52 -6.42 24.23 14.54
N LEU A 53 -5.80 23.10 14.25
CA LEU A 53 -4.57 22.62 14.89
C LEU A 53 -3.34 23.45 14.48
N GLU A 54 -3.22 23.82 13.20
CA GLU A 54 -2.25 24.81 12.70
C GLU A 54 -2.44 26.19 13.35
N ARG A 55 -3.65 26.51 13.80
CA ARG A 55 -3.98 27.73 14.56
C ARG A 55 -3.80 27.58 16.08
N GLY A 56 -3.29 26.45 16.57
CA GLY A 56 -3.04 26.22 18.00
C GLY A 56 -4.29 25.95 18.84
N LEU A 57 -5.42 25.57 18.23
CA LEU A 57 -6.60 25.16 18.99
C LEU A 57 -6.37 23.79 19.65
N VAL A 58 -6.79 23.69 20.91
CA VAL A 58 -6.85 22.44 21.65
C VAL A 58 -7.78 21.49 20.88
N VAL A 59 -7.26 20.31 20.52
CA VAL A 59 -8.07 19.25 19.93
C VAL A 59 -8.91 18.63 21.05
N ASP A 60 -10.03 19.23 21.40
CA ASP A 60 -10.96 18.68 22.39
C ASP A 60 -12.12 17.91 21.73
N GLU A 61 -12.87 17.13 22.53
CA GLU A 61 -13.99 16.33 22.00
C GLU A 61 -15.09 17.23 21.39
N ALA A 62 -15.29 18.43 21.92
CA ALA A 62 -16.33 19.35 21.45
C ALA A 62 -15.98 19.87 20.05
N ALA A 63 -14.74 20.27 19.83
CA ALA A 63 -14.21 20.71 18.54
C ALA A 63 -14.27 19.60 17.49
N ILE A 64 -14.00 18.34 17.86
CA ILE A 64 -14.16 17.22 16.93
C ILE A 64 -15.64 16.95 16.64
N LYS A 65 -16.51 17.03 17.65
CA LYS A 65 -17.95 16.75 17.48
C LYS A 65 -18.63 17.71 16.50
N THR A 66 -18.24 18.98 16.45
CA THR A 66 -18.80 19.95 15.48
C THR A 66 -18.46 19.61 14.03
N THR A 67 -17.43 18.79 13.82
CA THR A 67 -17.00 18.36 12.49
C THR A 67 -17.69 17.08 12.01
N LEU A 68 -18.39 16.38 12.90
CA LEU A 68 -19.03 15.11 12.62
C LEU A 68 -20.53 15.28 12.32
N PRO A 69 -21.17 14.31 11.64
CA PRO A 69 -22.62 14.32 11.46
C PRO A 69 -23.36 14.42 12.79
N GLU A 70 -24.51 15.09 12.77
CA GLU A 70 -25.37 15.20 13.94
C GLU A 70 -25.75 13.80 14.45
N GLY A 71 -25.66 13.61 15.77
CA GLY A 71 -25.89 12.29 16.40
C GLY A 71 -24.66 11.38 16.48
N ALA A 72 -23.47 11.82 16.05
CA ALA A 72 -22.24 11.06 16.25
C ALA A 72 -22.02 10.73 17.74
N ASP A 73 -21.87 9.43 18.04
CA ASP A 73 -21.63 8.98 19.40
C ASP A 73 -20.20 9.32 19.86
N ARG A 74 -19.97 9.21 21.18
CA ARG A 74 -18.67 9.54 21.77
C ARG A 74 -17.54 8.66 21.25
N ARG A 75 -17.81 7.41 20.85
CA ARG A 75 -16.79 6.49 20.33
C ARG A 75 -16.29 6.98 18.97
N VAL A 76 -17.20 7.44 18.11
CA VAL A 76 -16.85 8.07 16.83
C VAL A 76 -16.02 9.33 17.06
N VAL A 77 -16.41 10.20 18.00
CA VAL A 77 -15.64 11.40 18.36
C VAL A 77 -14.22 11.03 18.79
N LEU A 78 -14.07 10.07 19.71
CA LEU A 78 -12.77 9.63 20.21
C LEU A 78 -11.90 9.01 19.11
N ARG A 79 -12.44 8.15 18.24
CA ARG A 79 -11.69 7.58 17.11
C ARG A 79 -11.22 8.65 16.14
N THR A 80 -12.06 9.63 15.83
CA THR A 80 -11.70 10.74 14.95
C THR A 80 -10.63 11.61 15.59
N ARG A 81 -10.75 11.90 16.89
CA ARG A 81 -9.73 12.65 17.63
C ARG A 81 -8.40 11.91 17.69
N ALA A 82 -8.43 10.59 17.94
CA ALA A 82 -7.23 9.75 17.91
C ALA A 82 -6.51 9.80 16.56
N ALA A 83 -7.25 9.75 15.45
CA ALA A 83 -6.69 9.89 14.11
C ALA A 83 -6.06 11.27 13.88
N VAL A 84 -6.62 12.34 14.46
CA VAL A 84 -6.03 13.68 14.41
C VAL A 84 -4.76 13.75 15.24
N TYR A 85 -4.76 13.24 16.46
CA TYR A 85 -3.57 13.15 17.31
C TYR A 85 -2.45 12.37 16.65
N GLU A 86 -2.77 11.27 15.97
CA GLU A 86 -1.79 10.49 15.22
C GLU A 86 -1.13 11.32 14.09
N LYS A 87 -1.90 12.17 13.39
CA LYS A 87 -1.36 13.03 12.32
C LYS A 87 -0.39 14.08 12.81
N VAL A 88 -0.54 14.52 14.06
CA VAL A 88 0.34 15.52 14.69
C VAL A 88 1.39 14.89 15.59
N ALA A 89 1.54 13.57 15.48
CA ALA A 89 2.51 12.75 16.22
C ALA A 89 2.32 12.76 17.75
N ASP A 90 1.13 13.13 18.25
CA ASP A 90 0.76 12.98 19.66
C ASP A 90 0.23 11.56 19.92
N PHE A 91 1.14 10.59 19.85
CA PHE A 91 0.78 9.17 19.86
C PHE A 91 0.21 8.69 21.20
N GLU A 92 0.60 9.32 22.31
CA GLU A 92 0.09 8.98 23.64
C GLU A 92 -1.40 9.31 23.75
N ARG A 93 -1.80 10.51 23.32
CA ARG A 93 -3.22 10.89 23.32
C ARG A 93 -4.03 10.11 22.29
N ALA A 94 -3.44 9.80 21.13
CA ALA A 94 -4.09 8.93 20.15
C ALA A 94 -4.41 7.54 20.74
N GLU A 95 -3.44 6.91 21.40
CA GLU A 95 -3.63 5.62 22.05
C GLU A 95 -4.66 5.68 23.19
N ALA A 96 -4.62 6.74 24.00
CA ALA A 96 -5.57 6.95 25.08
C ALA A 96 -7.01 7.06 24.55
N ASP A 97 -7.23 7.77 23.45
CA ASP A 97 -8.54 7.92 22.83
C ASP A 97 -9.05 6.61 22.21
N PHE A 98 -8.20 5.87 21.49
CA PHE A 98 -8.59 4.55 20.99
C PHE A 98 -8.94 3.59 22.12
N THR A 99 -8.17 3.60 23.20
CA THR A 99 -8.41 2.76 24.38
C THR A 99 -9.69 3.15 25.12
N THR A 100 -9.96 4.46 25.23
CA THR A 100 -11.21 4.97 25.82
C THR A 100 -12.42 4.63 24.95
N ALA A 101 -12.30 4.74 23.62
CA ALA A 101 -13.37 4.32 22.72
C ALA A 101 -13.70 2.84 22.91
N LEU A 102 -12.67 1.99 23.04
CA LEU A 102 -12.81 0.56 23.26
C LEU A 102 -13.42 0.23 24.63
N SER A 103 -13.05 0.94 25.69
CA SER A 103 -13.64 0.72 27.02
C SER A 103 -15.13 1.09 27.09
N LEU A 104 -15.58 2.04 26.27
CA LEU A 104 -16.99 2.39 26.14
C LEU A 104 -17.81 1.33 25.39
N ALA A 105 -17.20 0.54 24.51
CA ALA A 105 -17.86 -0.54 23.78
C ALA A 105 -16.91 -1.72 23.52
N PRO A 106 -16.62 -2.54 24.55
CA PRO A 106 -15.66 -3.64 24.44
C PRO A 106 -16.13 -4.77 23.52
N SER A 107 -17.42 -4.79 23.14
CA SER A 107 -17.98 -5.75 22.20
C SER A 107 -18.02 -5.25 20.75
N ASP A 108 -17.53 -4.04 20.47
CA ASP A 108 -17.49 -3.49 19.12
C ASP A 108 -16.20 -3.92 18.38
N PRO A 109 -16.30 -4.87 17.44
CA PRO A 109 -15.14 -5.42 16.75
C PRO A 109 -14.40 -4.36 15.90
N ALA A 110 -15.08 -3.32 15.43
CA ALA A 110 -14.48 -2.28 14.60
C ALA A 110 -13.44 -1.45 15.38
N LEU A 111 -13.63 -1.28 16.70
CA LEU A 111 -12.70 -0.53 17.55
C LEU A 111 -11.36 -1.24 17.70
N TYR A 112 -11.38 -2.56 17.80
CA TYR A 112 -10.17 -3.38 17.76
C TYR A 112 -9.45 -3.25 16.42
N LEU A 113 -10.18 -3.20 15.31
CA LEU A 113 -9.58 -3.01 13.99
C LEU A 113 -8.89 -1.65 13.87
N ASP A 114 -9.50 -0.57 14.37
CA ASP A 114 -8.90 0.77 14.31
C ASP A 114 -7.64 0.87 15.16
N ARG A 115 -7.71 0.42 16.43
CA ARG A 115 -6.57 0.48 17.34
C ARG A 115 -5.45 -0.47 16.91
N GLY A 116 -5.80 -1.64 16.41
CA GLY A 116 -4.83 -2.57 15.83
C GLY A 116 -4.10 -1.94 14.63
N TYR A 117 -4.79 -1.19 13.76
CA TYR A 117 -4.14 -0.49 12.65
C TYR A 117 -3.29 0.70 13.12
N PHE A 118 -3.68 1.38 14.18
CA PHE A 118 -2.81 2.37 14.85
C PHE A 118 -1.53 1.69 15.34
N TYR A 119 -1.61 0.59 16.09
CA TYR A 119 -0.44 -0.15 16.55
C TYR A 119 0.45 -0.66 15.41
N LEU A 120 -0.14 -1.14 14.31
CA LEU A 120 0.61 -1.55 13.12
C LEU A 120 1.43 -0.38 12.53
N ARG A 121 0.84 0.82 12.41
CA ARG A 121 1.57 2.00 11.92
C ARG A 121 2.67 2.46 12.89
N ARG A 122 2.52 2.15 14.18
CA ARG A 122 3.54 2.36 15.22
C ARG A 122 4.56 1.23 15.32
N GLN A 123 4.49 0.22 14.45
CA GLN A 123 5.32 -0.99 14.49
C GLN A 123 5.21 -1.78 15.80
N ARG A 124 4.14 -1.58 16.57
CA ARG A 124 3.80 -2.34 17.78
C ARG A 124 3.05 -3.61 17.38
N TYR A 125 3.77 -4.53 16.74
CA TYR A 125 3.17 -5.70 16.09
C TYR A 125 2.44 -6.65 17.05
N GLY A 126 2.93 -6.83 18.28
CA GLY A 126 2.27 -7.66 19.29
C GLY A 126 0.90 -7.11 19.72
N ASP A 127 0.82 -5.79 19.93
CA ASP A 127 -0.43 -5.12 20.29
C ASP A 127 -1.43 -5.14 19.11
N ALA A 128 -0.93 -4.88 17.90
CA ALA A 128 -1.73 -4.97 16.67
C ALA A 128 -2.32 -6.38 16.48
N MET A 129 -1.50 -7.41 16.67
CA MET A 129 -1.95 -8.81 16.57
C MET A 129 -3.01 -9.13 17.61
N THR A 130 -2.82 -8.68 18.86
CA THR A 130 -3.78 -8.89 19.94
C THR A 130 -5.16 -8.32 19.60
N ASP A 131 -5.20 -7.08 19.13
CA ASP A 131 -6.45 -6.42 18.74
C ASP A 131 -7.09 -7.07 17.50
N PHE A 132 -6.32 -7.34 16.44
CA PHE A 132 -6.88 -7.98 15.25
C PHE A 132 -7.42 -9.39 15.53
N MET A 133 -6.75 -10.17 16.38
CA MET A 133 -7.25 -11.48 16.81
C MET A 133 -8.51 -11.38 17.68
N ALA A 134 -8.61 -10.36 18.53
CA ALA A 134 -9.83 -10.12 19.31
C ALA A 134 -11.03 -9.84 18.38
N GLY A 135 -10.88 -8.93 17.42
CA GLY A 135 -11.92 -8.65 16.44
C GLY A 135 -12.24 -9.85 15.53
N ALA A 136 -11.24 -10.64 15.12
CA ALA A 136 -11.44 -11.87 14.34
C ALA A 136 -12.32 -12.91 15.06
N ARG A 137 -12.20 -13.02 16.40
CA ARG A 137 -13.04 -13.92 17.20
C ARG A 137 -14.49 -13.44 17.24
N MET A 138 -14.73 -12.13 17.20
CA MET A 138 -16.06 -11.53 17.21
C MET A 138 -16.73 -11.61 15.83
N GLU A 139 -15.98 -11.39 14.75
CA GLU A 139 -16.47 -11.48 13.37
C GLU A 139 -15.66 -12.47 12.51
N PRO A 140 -15.84 -13.79 12.70
CA PRO A 140 -15.01 -14.81 12.04
C PRO A 140 -15.15 -14.86 10.51
N ARG A 141 -16.20 -14.23 9.95
CA ARG A 141 -16.44 -14.13 8.51
C ARG A 141 -16.12 -12.75 7.93
N LYS A 142 -15.43 -11.88 8.68
CA LYS A 142 -15.03 -10.56 8.21
C LYS A 142 -13.62 -10.62 7.64
N THR A 143 -13.50 -10.46 6.32
CA THR A 143 -12.21 -10.48 5.59
C THR A 143 -11.17 -9.49 6.11
N ALA A 144 -11.61 -8.40 6.72
CA ALA A 144 -10.73 -7.34 7.23
C ALA A 144 -9.71 -7.83 8.27
N TYR A 145 -10.08 -8.77 9.15
CA TYR A 145 -9.18 -9.27 10.20
C TYR A 145 -8.05 -10.18 9.69
N PRO A 146 -8.31 -11.28 8.94
CA PRO A 146 -7.23 -12.08 8.38
C PRO A 146 -6.34 -11.26 7.43
N TYR A 147 -6.92 -10.29 6.71
CA TYR A 147 -6.13 -9.32 5.95
C TYR A 147 -5.22 -8.47 6.86
N ALA A 148 -5.74 -7.91 7.95
CA ALA A 148 -4.96 -7.11 8.89
C ALA A 148 -3.85 -7.92 9.59
N ILE A 149 -4.14 -9.16 9.99
CA ILE A 149 -3.17 -10.11 10.56
C ILE A 149 -2.07 -10.42 9.54
N GLY A 150 -2.43 -10.68 8.28
CA GLY A 150 -1.47 -10.89 7.20
C GLY A 150 -0.54 -9.69 7.01
N ARG A 151 -1.06 -8.46 7.16
CA ARG A 151 -0.24 -7.24 7.10
C ARG A 151 0.75 -7.13 8.26
N VAL A 152 0.40 -7.60 9.46
CA VAL A 152 1.34 -7.66 10.59
C VAL A 152 2.48 -8.61 10.26
N TYR A 153 2.18 -9.83 9.81
CA TYR A 153 3.22 -10.79 9.41
C TYR A 153 4.10 -10.27 8.28
N ALA A 154 3.52 -9.64 7.27
CA ALA A 154 4.28 -9.04 6.17
C ALA A 154 5.22 -7.92 6.66
N ALA A 155 4.77 -7.07 7.58
CA ALA A 155 5.59 -6.02 8.18
C ALA A 155 6.74 -6.57 9.05
N MET A 156 6.58 -7.77 9.61
CA MET A 156 7.62 -8.50 10.32
C MET A 156 8.58 -9.28 9.40
N GLY A 157 8.34 -9.28 8.08
CA GLY A 157 9.10 -10.10 7.12
C GLY A 157 8.71 -11.59 7.11
N GLU A 158 7.66 -11.98 7.84
CA GLU A 158 7.17 -13.35 7.94
C GLU A 158 6.22 -13.68 6.77
N HIS A 159 6.73 -13.62 5.55
CA HIS A 159 5.92 -13.66 4.33
C HIS A 159 5.09 -14.95 4.17
N GLU A 160 5.58 -16.12 4.62
CA GLU A 160 4.82 -17.37 4.53
C GLU A 160 3.57 -17.34 5.44
N ARG A 161 3.69 -16.78 6.65
CA ARG A 161 2.55 -16.59 7.57
C ARG A 161 1.58 -15.52 7.06
N ALA A 162 2.12 -14.49 6.40
CA ALA A 162 1.30 -13.49 5.71
C ALA A 162 0.45 -14.15 4.60
N ILE A 163 1.05 -15.02 3.77
CA ILE A 163 0.34 -15.78 2.73
C ILE A 163 -0.77 -16.64 3.33
N GLY A 164 -0.53 -17.32 4.45
CA GLY A 164 -1.57 -18.08 5.17
C GLY A 164 -2.75 -17.21 5.57
N SER A 165 -2.49 -16.07 6.21
CA SER A 165 -3.53 -15.14 6.66
C SER A 165 -4.29 -14.51 5.49
N TYR A 166 -3.61 -14.11 4.42
CA TYR A 166 -4.29 -13.62 3.22
C TYR A 166 -5.07 -14.71 2.50
N THR A 167 -4.65 -15.97 2.59
CA THR A 167 -5.41 -17.11 2.06
C THR A 167 -6.71 -17.30 2.83
N ASP A 168 -6.71 -17.12 4.16
CA ASP A 168 -7.93 -17.09 4.95
C ASP A 168 -8.86 -15.94 4.53
N ALA A 169 -8.32 -14.76 4.28
CA ALA A 169 -9.10 -13.64 3.75
C ALA A 169 -9.73 -13.98 2.38
N VAL A 170 -8.95 -14.54 1.44
CA VAL A 170 -9.43 -14.98 0.12
C VAL A 170 -10.42 -16.15 0.22
N ARG A 171 -10.36 -16.98 1.26
CA ARG A 171 -11.33 -18.05 1.50
C ARG A 171 -12.69 -17.49 1.96
N ILE A 172 -12.69 -16.40 2.72
CA ILE A 172 -13.92 -15.69 3.13
C ILE A 172 -14.53 -14.95 1.94
N ASP A 173 -13.71 -14.18 1.22
CA ASP A 173 -14.11 -13.48 0.00
C ASP A 173 -13.11 -13.77 -1.14
N PRO A 174 -13.46 -14.69 -2.06
CA PRO A 174 -12.60 -15.05 -3.20
C PRO A 174 -12.28 -13.92 -4.17
N GLN A 175 -12.98 -12.78 -4.07
CA GLN A 175 -12.83 -11.61 -4.93
C GLN A 175 -12.30 -10.39 -4.17
N ASP A 176 -11.85 -10.52 -2.90
CA ASP A 176 -11.19 -9.41 -2.19
C ASP A 176 -9.85 -9.12 -2.87
N ALA A 177 -9.88 -8.16 -3.79
CA ALA A 177 -8.74 -7.77 -4.59
C ALA A 177 -7.57 -7.28 -3.72
N ARG A 178 -7.82 -6.72 -2.53
CA ARG A 178 -6.75 -6.27 -1.63
C ARG A 178 -6.00 -7.46 -1.03
N ALA A 179 -6.73 -8.51 -0.64
CA ALA A 179 -6.14 -9.73 -0.10
C ALA A 179 -5.35 -10.47 -1.20
N LEU A 180 -5.88 -10.51 -2.43
CA LEU A 180 -5.18 -11.08 -3.59
C LEU A 180 -3.88 -10.34 -3.89
N LEU A 181 -3.90 -9.00 -3.95
CA LEU A 181 -2.70 -8.19 -4.17
C LEU A 181 -1.64 -8.39 -3.09
N ALA A 182 -2.05 -8.32 -1.82
CA ALA A 182 -1.12 -8.49 -0.70
C ALA A 182 -0.54 -9.91 -0.64
N ARG A 183 -1.31 -10.93 -1.02
CA ARG A 183 -0.82 -12.31 -1.14
C ARG A 183 0.16 -12.47 -2.31
N ALA A 184 -0.15 -11.86 -3.46
CA ALA A 184 0.75 -11.85 -4.61
C ALA A 184 2.09 -11.20 -4.25
N GLU A 185 2.07 -10.06 -3.56
CA GLU A 185 3.27 -9.36 -3.09
C GLU A 185 4.08 -10.20 -2.09
N ALA A 186 3.43 -10.85 -1.12
CA ALA A 186 4.13 -11.75 -0.20
C ALA A 186 4.79 -12.93 -0.94
N LYS A 187 4.15 -13.44 -2.01
CA LYS A 187 4.73 -14.46 -2.89
C LYS A 187 5.92 -13.94 -3.71
N ILE A 188 5.88 -12.70 -4.20
CA ILE A 188 7.04 -12.05 -4.86
C ILE A 188 8.25 -12.01 -3.92
N ASN A 189 8.05 -11.65 -2.65
CA ASN A 189 9.12 -11.60 -1.65
C ASN A 189 9.72 -12.98 -1.33
N LEU A 190 9.01 -14.06 -1.65
CA LEU A 190 9.48 -15.43 -1.53
C LEU A 190 9.91 -16.04 -2.87
N GLU A 191 10.04 -15.22 -3.91
CA GLU A 191 10.41 -15.64 -5.27
C GLU A 191 9.43 -16.65 -5.91
N ARG A 192 8.18 -16.70 -5.42
CA ARG A 192 7.09 -17.56 -5.94
C ARG A 192 6.34 -16.87 -7.07
N PHE A 193 7.06 -16.55 -8.15
CA PHE A 193 6.58 -15.67 -9.23
C PHE A 193 5.36 -16.19 -9.99
N ASP A 194 5.31 -17.49 -10.30
CA ASP A 194 4.15 -18.09 -11.00
C ASP A 194 2.87 -17.98 -10.17
N GLU A 195 2.97 -18.28 -8.88
CA GLU A 195 1.83 -18.16 -7.97
C GLU A 195 1.40 -16.71 -7.74
N ALA A 196 2.34 -15.77 -7.78
CA ALA A 196 2.04 -14.34 -7.71
C ALA A 196 1.30 -13.87 -8.97
N LYS A 197 1.70 -14.29 -10.18
CA LYS A 197 0.99 -13.99 -11.44
C LYS A 197 -0.47 -14.41 -11.37
N VAL A 198 -0.77 -15.58 -10.80
CA VAL A 198 -2.15 -16.07 -10.62
C VAL A 198 -2.97 -15.11 -9.76
N ASP A 199 -2.43 -14.65 -8.63
CA ASP A 199 -3.15 -13.75 -7.73
C ASP A 199 -3.29 -12.35 -8.31
N TYR A 200 -2.28 -11.82 -8.99
CA TYR A 200 -2.40 -10.55 -9.74
C TYR A 200 -3.45 -10.63 -10.85
N ASN A 201 -3.47 -11.72 -11.62
CA ASN A 201 -4.49 -11.96 -12.64
C ASN A 201 -5.90 -11.95 -12.07
N ARG A 202 -6.10 -12.61 -10.92
CA ARG A 202 -7.39 -12.61 -10.23
C ARG A 202 -7.74 -11.21 -9.75
N ALA A 203 -6.81 -10.53 -9.07
CA ALA A 203 -7.03 -9.17 -8.57
C ALA A 203 -7.44 -8.21 -9.69
N LEU A 204 -6.75 -8.24 -10.85
CA LEU A 204 -7.06 -7.41 -12.02
C LEU A 204 -8.42 -7.70 -12.66
N ARG A 205 -8.91 -8.94 -12.55
CA ARG A 205 -10.28 -9.31 -12.99
C ARG A 205 -11.35 -8.95 -11.96
N SER A 206 -10.98 -8.88 -10.68
CA SER A 206 -11.84 -8.39 -9.61
C SER A 206 -11.97 -6.86 -9.69
N ALA A 207 -13.00 -6.33 -9.02
CA ALA A 207 -13.26 -4.88 -8.98
C ALA A 207 -12.22 -4.12 -8.13
N LEU A 208 -11.00 -3.96 -8.66
CA LEU A 208 -9.98 -3.09 -8.06
C LEU A 208 -10.54 -1.68 -7.89
N ARG A 209 -10.34 -1.12 -6.70
CA ARG A 209 -11.10 0.04 -6.22
C ARG A 209 -10.71 1.34 -6.93
N GLY A 210 -9.49 1.41 -7.46
CA GLY A 210 -8.96 2.59 -8.12
C GLY A 210 -7.77 2.27 -9.02
N PRO A 211 -7.29 3.28 -9.78
CA PRO A 211 -6.16 3.10 -10.69
C PRO A 211 -4.84 2.88 -9.93
N THR A 212 -4.68 3.32 -8.68
CA THR A 212 -3.49 3.01 -7.86
C THR A 212 -3.34 1.50 -7.61
N ASP A 213 -4.42 0.80 -7.21
CA ASP A 213 -4.35 -0.64 -7.00
C ASP A 213 -4.08 -1.38 -8.32
N ARG A 214 -4.68 -0.92 -9.43
CA ARG A 214 -4.39 -1.44 -10.77
C ARG A 214 -2.94 -1.24 -11.17
N PHE A 215 -2.38 -0.06 -10.92
CA PHE A 215 -0.98 0.25 -11.19
C PHE A 215 -0.05 -0.75 -10.50
N TYR A 216 -0.20 -0.96 -9.19
CA TYR A 216 0.65 -1.91 -8.47
C TYR A 216 0.40 -3.37 -8.89
N ALA A 217 -0.82 -3.72 -9.29
CA ALA A 217 -1.12 -5.03 -9.83
C ALA A 217 -0.39 -5.29 -11.15
N TYR A 218 -0.43 -4.33 -12.09
CA TYR A 218 0.30 -4.41 -13.36
C TYR A 218 1.81 -4.41 -13.13
N LEU A 219 2.32 -3.50 -12.28
CA LEU A 219 3.74 -3.40 -11.98
C LEU A 219 4.29 -4.71 -11.37
N GLY A 220 3.57 -5.30 -10.41
CA GLY A 220 3.96 -6.56 -9.77
C GLY A 220 3.85 -7.77 -10.71
N ARG A 221 2.79 -7.85 -11.53
CA ARG A 221 2.62 -8.92 -12.51
C ARG A 221 3.66 -8.85 -13.62
N GLY A 222 3.96 -7.64 -14.10
CA GLY A 222 5.00 -7.38 -15.09
C GLY A 222 6.39 -7.73 -14.56
N TYR A 223 6.69 -7.42 -13.29
CA TYR A 223 7.92 -7.84 -12.64
C TYR A 223 8.03 -9.37 -12.57
N ALA A 224 6.98 -10.05 -12.13
CA ALA A 224 6.95 -11.52 -12.10
C ALA A 224 7.17 -12.13 -13.49
N ALA A 225 6.49 -11.60 -14.51
CA ALA A 225 6.66 -12.03 -15.90
C ALA A 225 8.08 -11.80 -16.42
N MET A 226 8.69 -10.65 -16.09
CA MET A 226 10.07 -10.33 -16.47
C MET A 226 11.07 -11.31 -15.87
N VAL A 227 10.91 -11.69 -14.60
CA VAL A 227 11.78 -12.69 -13.94
C VAL A 227 11.59 -14.08 -14.56
N LEU A 228 10.35 -14.44 -14.88
CA LEU A 228 10.01 -15.67 -15.61
C LEU A 228 10.35 -15.63 -17.10
N GLN A 229 11.02 -14.56 -17.57
CA GLN A 229 11.45 -14.36 -18.95
C GLN A 229 10.32 -14.24 -19.98
N ASP A 230 9.09 -14.01 -19.52
CA ASP A 230 7.93 -13.68 -20.33
C ASP A 230 7.92 -12.18 -20.61
N TYR A 231 8.91 -11.74 -21.41
CA TYR A 231 9.17 -10.32 -21.67
C TYR A 231 8.03 -9.64 -22.41
N ASP A 232 7.29 -10.40 -23.23
CA ASP A 232 6.14 -9.91 -23.98
C ASP A 232 5.00 -9.50 -23.03
N ALA A 233 4.65 -10.37 -22.08
CA ALA A 233 3.67 -10.04 -21.05
C ALA A 233 4.18 -8.94 -20.11
N ALA A 234 5.46 -8.94 -19.78
CA ALA A 234 6.06 -7.90 -18.93
C ALA A 234 5.92 -6.51 -19.55
N VAL A 235 6.23 -6.35 -20.84
CA VAL A 235 6.06 -5.08 -21.57
C VAL A 235 4.60 -4.64 -21.55
N ALA A 236 3.65 -5.54 -21.85
CA ALA A 236 2.22 -5.21 -21.86
C ALA A 236 1.72 -4.72 -20.48
N ASP A 237 2.23 -5.32 -19.40
CA ASP A 237 1.92 -4.90 -18.03
C ASP A 237 2.56 -3.55 -17.69
N PHE A 238 3.80 -3.30 -18.10
CA PHE A 238 4.42 -1.99 -17.88
C PHE A 238 3.79 -0.89 -18.73
N ASP A 239 3.33 -1.18 -19.95
CA ASP A 239 2.52 -0.26 -20.75
C ASP A 239 1.23 0.11 -20.00
N SER A 240 0.50 -0.89 -19.50
CA SER A 240 -0.72 -0.66 -18.70
C SER A 240 -0.46 0.15 -17.42
N ALA A 241 0.70 -0.06 -16.78
CA ALA A 241 1.11 0.74 -15.62
C ALA A 241 1.43 2.20 -16.03
N LEU A 242 2.09 2.41 -17.16
CA LEU A 242 2.44 3.74 -17.68
C LEU A 242 1.24 4.51 -18.26
N GLU A 243 0.16 3.82 -18.64
CA GLU A 243 -1.13 4.47 -18.93
C GLU A 243 -1.75 5.10 -17.68
N ILE A 244 -1.47 4.54 -16.49
CA ILE A 244 -2.00 5.04 -15.21
C ILE A 244 -1.09 6.14 -14.64
N ASP A 245 0.21 5.90 -14.61
CA ASP A 245 1.23 6.87 -14.21
C ASP A 245 2.36 6.85 -15.22
N ASP A 246 2.31 7.81 -16.15
CA ASP A 246 3.28 7.90 -17.23
C ASP A 246 4.70 8.14 -16.70
N LYS A 247 4.88 8.66 -15.48
CA LYS A 247 6.18 9.01 -14.89
C LYS A 247 6.71 7.92 -13.96
N ALA A 248 6.08 6.75 -13.90
CA ALA A 248 6.50 5.66 -13.05
C ALA A 248 7.89 5.13 -13.45
N PHE A 249 8.93 5.63 -12.78
CA PHE A 249 10.34 5.33 -13.08
C PHE A 249 10.63 3.83 -13.17
N ASN A 250 10.12 3.04 -12.22
CA ASN A 250 10.31 1.58 -12.22
C ASN A 250 9.69 0.91 -13.44
N ALA A 251 8.49 1.33 -13.85
CA ALA A 251 7.84 0.78 -15.04
C ALA A 251 8.61 1.15 -16.31
N ILE A 252 9.15 2.37 -16.41
CA ILE A 252 10.01 2.81 -17.52
C ILE A 252 11.27 1.94 -17.60
N VAL A 253 12.01 1.80 -16.50
CA VAL A 253 13.27 1.04 -16.47
C VAL A 253 13.04 -0.45 -16.74
N TRP A 254 12.00 -1.05 -16.17
CA TRP A 254 11.70 -2.46 -16.38
C TRP A 254 11.15 -2.73 -17.78
N ARG A 255 10.39 -1.80 -18.38
CA ARG A 255 10.00 -1.88 -19.79
C ARG A 255 11.21 -1.77 -20.72
N ALA A 256 12.14 -0.86 -20.44
CA ALA A 256 13.41 -0.75 -21.18
C ALA A 256 14.16 -2.09 -21.18
N TYR A 257 14.31 -2.69 -20.00
CA TYR A 257 14.96 -3.98 -19.84
C TYR A 257 14.22 -5.09 -20.60
N ALA A 258 12.90 -5.19 -20.45
CA ALA A 258 12.12 -6.22 -21.16
C ALA A 258 12.18 -6.05 -22.68
N ASN A 259 12.13 -4.81 -23.20
CA ASN A 259 12.29 -4.51 -24.62
C ASN A 259 13.69 -4.88 -25.14
N GLU A 260 14.73 -4.64 -24.35
CA GLU A 260 16.08 -5.10 -24.69
C GLU A 260 16.12 -6.65 -24.79
N ARG A 261 15.56 -7.35 -23.79
CA ARG A 261 15.60 -8.81 -23.74
C ARG A 261 14.84 -9.49 -24.88
N ARG A 262 13.84 -8.82 -25.45
CA ARG A 262 13.12 -9.28 -26.64
C ARG A 262 13.66 -8.71 -27.97
N GLY A 263 14.83 -8.06 -27.95
CA GLY A 263 15.53 -7.58 -29.15
C GLY A 263 15.01 -6.26 -29.74
N ARG A 264 14.12 -5.55 -29.04
CA ARG A 264 13.58 -4.23 -29.44
C ARG A 264 14.48 -3.12 -28.88
N THR A 265 15.72 -3.08 -29.37
CA THR A 265 16.76 -2.17 -28.89
C THR A 265 16.38 -0.69 -29.04
N ASP A 266 15.68 -0.35 -30.13
CA ASP A 266 15.14 0.98 -30.40
C ASP A 266 14.20 1.45 -29.30
N LEU A 267 13.22 0.62 -28.92
CA LEU A 267 12.28 0.93 -27.84
C LEU A 267 12.98 0.98 -26.47
N ALA A 268 13.94 0.09 -26.24
CA ALA A 268 14.71 0.07 -25.00
C ALA A 268 15.54 1.35 -24.81
N ILE A 269 16.16 1.87 -25.88
CA ILE A 269 16.93 3.12 -25.85
C ILE A 269 16.02 4.29 -25.46
N VAL A 270 14.82 4.40 -26.05
CA VAL A 270 13.86 5.48 -25.73
C VAL A 270 13.52 5.50 -24.24
N ASP A 271 13.23 4.34 -23.66
CA ASP A 271 12.89 4.25 -22.23
C ASP A 271 14.10 4.52 -21.33
N TYR A 272 15.29 4.03 -21.68
CA TYR A 272 16.49 4.34 -20.90
C TYR A 272 16.87 5.82 -20.99
N GLU A 273 16.71 6.49 -22.13
CA GLU A 273 16.89 7.94 -22.25
C GLU A 273 15.93 8.70 -21.33
N ARG A 274 14.66 8.28 -21.33
CA ARG A 274 13.64 8.82 -20.46
C ARG A 274 14.02 8.62 -18.98
N ALA A 275 14.49 7.44 -18.61
CA ALA A 275 14.93 7.16 -17.23
C ALA A 275 16.16 7.99 -16.83
N VAL A 276 17.16 8.17 -17.71
CA VAL A 276 18.31 9.07 -17.48
C VAL A 276 17.87 10.52 -17.30
N ALA A 277 16.84 10.97 -18.00
CA ALA A 277 16.30 12.32 -17.81
C ALA A 277 15.68 12.53 -16.42
N TYR A 278 15.12 11.46 -15.81
CA TYR A 278 14.60 11.50 -14.44
C TYR A 278 15.70 11.41 -13.38
N ASP A 279 16.65 10.50 -13.55
CA ASP A 279 17.82 10.37 -12.66
C ASP A 279 19.12 10.30 -13.48
N PRO A 280 19.73 11.47 -13.76
CA PRO A 280 21.01 11.53 -14.48
C PRO A 280 22.19 10.92 -13.70
N ALA A 281 22.06 10.74 -12.38
CA ALA A 281 23.11 10.23 -11.53
C ALA A 281 23.18 8.70 -11.54
N ASP A 282 22.08 8.01 -11.88
CA ASP A 282 22.05 6.55 -11.96
C ASP A 282 23.06 6.02 -13.00
N GLN A 283 24.14 5.43 -12.49
CA GLN A 283 25.21 4.88 -13.31
C GLN A 283 24.76 3.63 -14.06
N ALA A 284 23.91 2.79 -13.47
CA ALA A 284 23.47 1.54 -14.09
C ALA A 284 22.65 1.80 -15.35
N ILE A 285 21.73 2.77 -15.29
CA ILE A 285 20.89 3.15 -16.43
C ILE A 285 21.74 3.77 -17.54
N ARG A 286 22.68 4.68 -17.20
CA ARG A 286 23.60 5.26 -18.20
C ARG A 286 24.50 4.21 -18.86
N THR A 287 25.03 3.27 -18.10
CA THR A 287 25.83 2.16 -18.64
C THR A 287 24.99 1.27 -19.58
N ASN A 288 23.73 0.98 -19.23
CA ASN A 288 22.82 0.25 -20.11
C ASN A 288 22.55 0.99 -21.42
N LEU A 289 22.24 2.29 -21.34
CA LEU A 289 22.00 3.13 -22.52
C LEU A 289 23.22 3.20 -23.43
N GLN A 290 24.41 3.45 -22.87
CA GLN A 290 25.66 3.52 -23.64
C GLN A 290 25.95 2.20 -24.37
N ARG A 291 25.77 1.07 -23.68
CA ARG A 291 25.96 -0.27 -24.25
C ARG A 291 25.01 -0.56 -25.40
N LEU A 292 23.75 -0.09 -25.32
CA LEU A 292 22.79 -0.31 -26.40
C LEU A 292 23.08 0.57 -27.62
N ARG A 293 23.57 1.79 -27.42
CA ARG A 293 23.98 2.68 -28.52
C ARG A 293 25.26 2.24 -29.24
N SER A 294 26.06 1.38 -28.62
CA SER A 294 27.32 0.89 -29.20
C SER A 294 27.18 -0.42 -29.98
N LYS A 295 25.98 -0.98 -30.12
CA LYS A 295 25.68 -2.19 -30.87
C LYS A 295 25.06 -1.84 -32.21
#